data_AF-A0A9D9RQG2-F1
#
_entry.id   AF-A0A9D9RQG2-F1
#
_cell.length_a   1.000
_cell.length_b   1.000
_cell.length_c   1.000
_cell.angle_alpha   90.00
_cell.angle_beta   90.00
_cell.angle_gamma   90.00
#
_symmetry.space_group_name_H-M   'P 1'
#
loop_
_entity.id
_entity.type
_entity.pdbx_description
1 polymer ?
#
loop_
_entity_poly.entity_id
_entity_poly.type
_entity_poly.pdbx_seq_one_letter_code
_entity_poly.pdbx_strand_id
1 'polypeptide(L)'
;MIKNIIEAIRKDEKFSFEKIIENNIMTDDEYFEFLKFVYIEGVPEVRTSIDSTDLMTFDNENFYMEEKEMIRAYLEDVKEKYELDDSNNSTLVEKNLKVAIKESINYSKFGFSFLDIVQEATLGVISALNYSKRINDLNLEEGYFLKNFAIKYILEYQKKLLRDVKASELSFVLYLKIQMEKDQGRSVDEICKQMGIDKDYMGQLEELFDGYDPEEAISSEELMEKANSITQAYILENIPKKLNYIDEQILVLYYGLDEKVYKENEIAKMLNISLYNVNILREKALNKLSIDLVKKDFGTEMYSQNYIN
;
A
#
# COMPACT_ATOMS: atom_id res chain seq x y z
N MET A 1 20.42 14.55 0.57
CA MET A 1 19.20 13.83 0.18
C MET A 1 18.01 14.78 0.04
N ILE A 2 17.44 15.32 1.12
CA ILE A 2 16.29 16.27 1.07
C ILE A 2 16.50 17.43 0.10
N LYS A 3 17.71 18.03 0.07
CA LYS A 3 18.04 19.12 -0.86
C LYS A 3 17.76 18.76 -2.33
N ASN A 4 18.12 17.54 -2.74
CA ASN A 4 17.91 17.07 -4.10
C ASN A 4 16.41 16.86 -4.40
N ILE A 5 15.65 16.36 -3.42
CA ILE A 5 14.18 16.20 -3.52
C ILE A 5 13.53 17.57 -3.71
N ILE A 6 13.90 18.56 -2.89
CA ILE A 6 13.39 19.93 -2.97
C ILE A 6 13.71 20.58 -4.32
N GLU A 7 14.93 20.43 -4.81
CA GLU A 7 15.35 20.96 -6.12
C GLU A 7 14.56 20.32 -7.27
N ALA A 8 14.31 19.02 -7.21
CA ALA A 8 13.46 18.33 -8.19
C ALA A 8 12.01 18.86 -8.16
N ILE A 9 11.43 19.00 -6.98
CA ILE A 9 10.04 19.49 -6.82
C ILE A 9 9.90 20.94 -7.28
N ARG A 10 10.88 21.80 -7.02
CA ARG A 10 10.87 23.19 -7.53
C ARG A 10 10.89 23.26 -9.05
N LYS A 11 11.48 22.26 -9.71
CA LYS A 11 11.50 22.17 -11.16
C LYS A 11 10.16 21.65 -11.72
N ASP A 12 9.57 20.67 -11.05
CA ASP A 12 8.37 19.98 -11.52
C ASP A 12 7.06 20.67 -11.07
N GLU A 13 7.13 21.57 -10.08
CA GLU A 13 6.02 22.32 -9.46
C GLU A 13 4.91 21.45 -8.86
N LYS A 14 5.19 20.16 -8.66
CA LYS A 14 4.32 19.17 -8.05
C LYS A 14 5.17 18.04 -7.48
N PHE A 15 4.56 17.20 -6.65
CA PHE A 15 5.23 16.00 -6.14
C PHE A 15 4.26 14.84 -5.97
N SER A 16 4.80 13.62 -5.80
CA SER A 16 4.03 12.42 -5.46
C SER A 16 4.66 11.78 -4.24
N PHE A 17 3.88 11.52 -3.18
CA PHE A 17 4.39 10.83 -2.00
C PHE A 17 4.89 9.43 -2.33
N GLU A 18 4.17 8.70 -3.21
CA GLU A 18 4.55 7.36 -3.64
C GLU A 18 5.95 7.37 -4.27
N LYS A 19 6.21 8.29 -5.20
CA LYS A 19 7.55 8.42 -5.84
C LYS A 19 8.64 8.79 -4.86
N ILE A 20 8.35 9.73 -3.97
CA ILE A 20 9.34 10.18 -2.99
C ILE A 20 9.70 9.00 -2.10
N ILE A 21 8.71 8.32 -1.50
CA ILE A 21 8.95 7.23 -0.54
C ILE A 21 9.52 6.00 -1.24
N GLU A 22 9.13 5.68 -2.47
CA GLU A 22 9.72 4.59 -3.26
C GLU A 22 11.24 4.76 -3.39
N ASN A 23 11.70 5.97 -3.73
CA ASN A 23 13.10 6.23 -4.06
C ASN A 23 13.98 6.61 -2.85
N ASN A 24 13.40 6.76 -1.66
CA ASN A 24 14.05 7.37 -0.51
C ASN A 24 13.74 6.62 0.79
N ILE A 25 14.59 6.79 1.80
CA ILE A 25 14.31 6.39 3.19
C ILE A 25 14.57 7.65 4.04
N MET A 26 13.52 8.20 4.65
CA MET A 26 13.61 9.44 5.41
C MET A 26 13.27 9.18 6.87
N THR A 27 14.04 9.77 7.78
CA THR A 27 13.62 9.84 9.18
C THR A 27 12.42 10.77 9.34
N ASP A 28 11.75 10.71 10.48
CA ASP A 28 10.62 11.60 10.78
C ASP A 28 11.04 13.08 10.82
N ASP A 29 12.25 13.38 11.29
CA ASP A 29 12.81 14.74 11.26
C ASP A 29 13.05 15.24 9.84
N GLU A 30 13.58 14.36 8.97
CA GLU A 30 13.80 14.69 7.57
C GLU A 30 12.48 14.90 6.83
N TYR A 31 11.50 14.03 7.10
CA TYR A 31 10.17 14.14 6.52
C TYR A 31 9.43 15.38 7.01
N PHE A 32 9.58 15.76 8.28
CA PHE A 32 9.03 17.01 8.81
C PHE A 32 9.55 18.23 8.06
N GLU A 33 10.87 18.34 7.84
CA GLU A 33 11.43 19.46 7.06
C GLU A 33 10.95 19.46 5.62
N PHE A 34 10.79 18.27 5.02
CA PHE A 34 10.21 18.12 3.70
C PHE A 34 8.76 18.63 3.64
N LEU A 35 7.90 18.20 4.56
CA LEU A 35 6.50 18.64 4.64
C LEU A 35 6.37 20.14 4.88
N LYS A 36 7.21 20.70 5.75
CA LYS A 36 7.27 22.14 6.00
C LYS A 36 7.60 22.92 4.73
N PHE A 37 8.56 22.44 3.93
CA PHE A 37 8.88 23.05 2.64
C PHE A 37 7.66 23.03 1.71
N VAL A 38 7.03 21.86 1.52
CA VAL A 38 5.88 21.70 0.63
C VAL A 38 4.71 22.58 1.07
N TYR A 39 4.44 22.64 2.39
CA TYR A 39 3.38 23.46 2.96
C TYR A 39 3.59 24.96 2.70
N ILE A 40 4.79 25.48 2.98
CA ILE A 40 5.10 26.91 2.85
C ILE A 40 5.05 27.34 1.38
N GLU A 41 5.55 26.51 0.47
CA GLU A 41 5.63 26.81 -0.96
C GLU A 41 4.32 26.47 -1.68
N GLY A 42 3.34 25.87 -0.98
CA GLY A 42 2.03 25.54 -1.52
C GLY A 42 2.08 24.53 -2.67
N VAL A 43 3.07 23.63 -2.67
CA VAL A 43 3.25 22.68 -3.77
C VAL A 43 2.16 21.59 -3.70
N PRO A 44 1.40 21.34 -4.78
CA PRO A 44 0.37 20.33 -4.78
C PRO A 44 0.96 18.92 -4.85
N GLU A 45 0.31 18.02 -4.12
CA GLU A 45 0.52 16.57 -4.21
C GLU A 45 -0.30 16.00 -5.37
N VAL A 46 0.30 15.09 -6.14
CA VAL A 46 -0.33 14.40 -7.26
C VAL A 46 -0.24 12.91 -7.05
N ARG A 47 -1.42 12.33 -6.83
CA ARG A 47 -1.61 10.88 -6.69
C ARG A 47 -1.73 10.25 -8.07
N THR A 48 -0.91 9.25 -8.33
CA THR A 48 -1.07 8.33 -9.45
C THR A 48 -2.20 7.34 -9.12
N SER A 49 -3.24 7.30 -9.97
CA SER A 49 -4.28 6.29 -9.90
C SER A 49 -4.22 5.43 -11.15
N ILE A 50 -3.80 4.18 -10.99
CA ILE A 50 -4.05 3.15 -11.99
C ILE A 50 -5.45 2.62 -11.68
N ASP A 51 -6.41 2.93 -12.56
CA ASP A 51 -7.77 2.43 -12.42
C ASP A 51 -7.76 0.91 -12.55
N SER A 52 -8.46 0.23 -11.64
CA SER A 52 -8.47 -1.23 -11.49
C SER A 52 -9.22 -1.95 -12.61
N THR A 53 -9.39 -1.35 -13.79
CA THR A 53 -10.39 -1.78 -14.77
C THR A 53 -10.11 -3.14 -15.41
N ASP A 54 -8.92 -3.73 -15.28
CA ASP A 54 -8.57 -4.93 -16.08
C ASP A 54 -7.80 -6.07 -15.38
N LEU A 55 -7.57 -6.10 -14.06
CA LEU A 55 -6.56 -7.04 -13.52
C LEU A 55 -6.98 -8.16 -12.55
N MET A 56 -8.23 -8.30 -12.08
CA MET A 56 -8.50 -9.35 -11.06
C MET A 56 -9.90 -9.96 -11.18
N THR A 57 -9.98 -11.21 -11.65
CA THR A 57 -11.11 -12.12 -11.38
C THR A 57 -10.82 -12.83 -10.06
N PHE A 58 -11.62 -12.58 -9.03
CA PHE A 58 -11.36 -13.11 -7.68
C PHE A 58 -12.06 -14.47 -7.51
N ASP A 59 -11.28 -15.56 -7.43
CA ASP A 59 -11.81 -16.93 -7.39
C ASP A 59 -12.21 -17.45 -5.99
N ASN A 60 -12.07 -16.65 -4.92
CA ASN A 60 -12.29 -17.14 -3.55
C ASN A 60 -13.09 -16.20 -2.63
N GLU A 61 -14.38 -16.05 -2.90
CA GLU A 61 -15.30 -15.14 -2.21
C GLU A 61 -15.37 -15.30 -0.67
N ASN A 62 -15.13 -16.49 -0.12
CA ASN A 62 -15.37 -16.78 1.30
C ASN A 62 -14.38 -16.11 2.28
N PHE A 63 -13.09 -15.99 1.94
CA PHE A 63 -12.09 -15.35 2.83
C PHE A 63 -12.32 -13.83 2.92
N TYR A 64 -12.68 -13.22 1.79
CA TYR A 64 -12.97 -11.79 1.70
C TYR A 64 -14.19 -11.36 2.51
N MET A 65 -15.09 -12.30 2.85
CA MET A 65 -16.28 -12.03 3.65
C MET A 65 -15.96 -11.83 5.14
N GLU A 66 -15.01 -12.58 5.72
CA GLU A 66 -14.65 -12.44 7.15
C GLU A 66 -13.93 -11.12 7.43
N GLU A 67 -12.95 -10.75 6.58
CA GLU A 67 -12.23 -9.48 6.71
C GLU A 67 -13.15 -8.28 6.50
N LYS A 68 -14.12 -8.38 5.58
CA LYS A 68 -15.13 -7.35 5.37
C LYS A 68 -15.95 -7.07 6.62
N GLU A 69 -16.43 -8.11 7.30
CA GLU A 69 -17.23 -7.94 8.52
C GLU A 69 -16.40 -7.30 9.65
N MET A 70 -15.12 -7.68 9.78
CA MET A 70 -14.20 -7.04 10.74
C MET A 70 -13.97 -5.56 10.42
N ILE A 71 -13.72 -5.23 9.15
CA ILE A 71 -13.56 -3.84 8.71
C ILE A 71 -14.84 -3.04 8.97
N ARG A 72 -16.01 -3.61 8.66
CA ARG A 72 -17.29 -2.94 8.92
C ARG A 72 -17.47 -2.70 10.42
N ALA A 73 -17.29 -3.72 11.25
CA ALA A 73 -17.43 -3.60 12.70
C ALA A 73 -16.49 -2.53 13.28
N TYR A 74 -15.23 -2.49 12.80
CA TYR A 74 -14.27 -1.47 13.20
C TYR A 74 -14.75 -0.05 12.82
N LEU A 75 -15.18 0.16 11.58
CA LEU A 75 -15.63 1.48 11.12
C LEU A 75 -16.93 1.94 11.80
N GLU A 76 -17.86 1.02 12.10
CA GLU A 76 -19.07 1.33 12.87
C GLU A 76 -18.75 1.68 14.33
N ASP A 77 -17.85 0.95 15.01
CA ASP A 77 -17.39 1.27 16.37
C ASP A 77 -16.74 2.66 16.43
N VAL A 78 -15.90 2.97 15.44
CA VAL A 78 -15.30 4.30 15.29
C VAL A 78 -16.39 5.36 15.15
N LYS A 79 -17.34 5.15 14.24
CA LYS A 79 -18.46 6.07 14.01
C LYS A 79 -19.29 6.30 15.28
N GLU A 80 -19.69 5.23 15.98
CA GLU A 80 -20.48 5.29 17.21
C GLU A 80 -19.77 6.09 18.30
N LYS A 81 -18.47 5.84 18.51
CA LYS A 81 -17.64 6.60 19.47
C LYS A 81 -17.65 8.09 19.22
N TYR A 82 -17.73 8.53 17.96
CA TYR A 82 -17.79 9.94 17.62
C TYR A 82 -19.20 10.53 17.68
N GLU A 83 -20.25 9.73 17.44
CA GLU A 83 -21.63 10.20 17.61
C GLU A 83 -21.98 10.44 19.09
N LEU A 84 -21.36 9.70 20.01
CA LEU A 84 -21.62 9.76 21.45
C LEU A 84 -20.93 10.93 22.19
N ASP A 85 -20.07 11.69 21.51
CA ASP A 85 -19.46 12.97 21.94
C ASP A 85 -19.02 13.08 23.42
N ASP A 86 -18.46 12.01 23.99
CA ASP A 86 -17.88 12.06 25.34
C ASP A 86 -16.42 12.58 25.29
N SER A 87 -16.28 13.82 24.81
CA SER A 87 -15.04 14.50 24.44
C SER A 87 -14.02 14.75 25.56
N ASN A 88 -14.38 14.44 26.82
CA ASN A 88 -13.54 14.73 27.98
C ASN A 88 -12.53 13.62 28.33
N ASN A 89 -12.75 12.37 27.91
CA ASN A 89 -11.89 11.24 28.29
C ASN A 89 -11.11 10.60 27.14
N SER A 90 -11.30 11.06 25.90
CA SER A 90 -10.58 10.48 24.75
C SER A 90 -9.14 10.98 24.64
N THR A 91 -8.23 10.06 24.32
CA THR A 91 -6.81 10.38 24.09
C THR A 91 -6.63 11.25 22.84
N LEU A 92 -5.52 11.99 22.75
CA LEU A 92 -5.23 12.80 21.56
C LEU A 92 -5.12 11.94 20.29
N VAL A 93 -4.69 10.67 20.44
CA VAL A 93 -4.65 9.70 19.34
C VAL A 93 -6.07 9.32 18.91
N GLU A 94 -6.96 9.01 19.85
CA GLU A 94 -8.36 8.69 19.56
C GLU A 94 -9.05 9.84 18.85
N LYS A 95 -8.79 11.10 19.23
CA LYS A 95 -9.35 12.28 18.55
C LYS A 95 -8.91 12.40 17.08
N ASN A 96 -7.74 11.89 16.75
CA ASN A 96 -7.14 11.97 15.41
C ASN A 96 -7.24 10.67 14.62
N LEU A 97 -7.94 9.64 15.14
CA LEU A 97 -8.06 8.34 14.47
C LEU A 97 -8.78 8.47 13.12
N LYS A 98 -9.72 9.43 12.96
CA LYS A 98 -10.35 9.74 11.67
C LYS A 98 -9.35 10.06 10.58
N VAL A 99 -8.28 10.78 10.92
CA VAL A 99 -7.21 11.14 9.98
C VAL A 99 -6.51 9.87 9.50
N ALA A 100 -6.13 8.99 10.42
CA ALA A 100 -5.49 7.72 10.08
C ALA A 100 -6.40 6.85 9.19
N ILE A 101 -7.68 6.69 9.54
CA ILE A 101 -8.64 5.88 8.76
C ILE A 101 -8.90 6.49 7.38
N LYS A 102 -9.10 7.81 7.31
CA LYS A 102 -9.33 8.52 6.04
C LYS A 102 -8.14 8.35 5.10
N GLU A 103 -6.92 8.55 5.58
CA GLU A 103 -5.74 8.36 4.73
C GLU A 103 -5.50 6.90 4.38
N SER A 104 -5.90 5.95 5.25
CA SER A 104 -5.89 4.52 4.94
C SER A 104 -6.86 4.14 3.83
N ILE A 105 -8.06 4.75 3.81
CA ILE A 105 -9.04 4.59 2.72
C ILE A 105 -8.43 5.10 1.42
N ASN A 106 -7.88 6.32 1.46
CA ASN A 106 -7.26 6.95 0.31
C ASN A 106 -6.12 6.08 -0.25
N TYR A 107 -5.18 5.67 0.58
CA TYR A 107 -3.95 4.96 0.18
C TYR A 107 -4.07 3.42 0.22
N SER A 108 -5.29 2.90 0.22
CA SER A 108 -5.54 1.46 0.12
C SER A 108 -5.23 0.94 -1.28
N LYS A 109 -4.28 0.01 -1.36
CA LYS A 109 -3.82 -0.64 -2.60
C LYS A 109 -4.03 -2.14 -2.53
N PHE A 110 -4.18 -2.78 -3.68
CA PHE A 110 -4.29 -4.25 -3.74
C PHE A 110 -3.04 -4.91 -3.15
N GLY A 111 -3.22 -6.03 -2.45
CA GLY A 111 -2.13 -6.71 -1.76
C GLY A 111 -1.82 -6.20 -0.35
N PHE A 112 -2.62 -5.32 0.23
CA PHE A 112 -2.38 -4.86 1.61
C PHE A 112 -3.65 -4.94 2.44
N SER A 113 -3.60 -5.59 3.60
CA SER A 113 -4.74 -5.57 4.54
C SER A 113 -5.07 -4.14 4.97
N PHE A 114 -6.34 -3.78 4.90
CA PHE A 114 -6.78 -2.43 5.27
C PHE A 114 -6.55 -2.14 6.76
N LEU A 115 -6.74 -3.13 7.64
CA LEU A 115 -6.57 -2.94 9.07
C LEU A 115 -5.10 -2.75 9.46
N ASP A 116 -4.17 -3.39 8.75
CA ASP A 116 -2.73 -3.15 8.94
C ASP A 116 -2.34 -1.74 8.48
N ILE A 117 -2.88 -1.29 7.33
CA ILE A 117 -2.70 0.10 6.88
C ILE A 117 -3.19 1.10 7.94
N VAL A 118 -4.37 0.87 8.53
CA VAL A 118 -4.92 1.74 9.58
C VAL A 118 -4.02 1.78 10.82
N GLN A 119 -3.46 0.65 11.22
CA GLN A 119 -2.52 0.60 12.34
C GLN A 119 -1.25 1.41 12.06
N GLU A 120 -0.65 1.23 10.88
CA GLU A 120 0.54 1.99 10.46
C GLU A 120 0.24 3.49 10.33
N ALA A 121 -0.90 3.85 9.75
CA ALA A 121 -1.37 5.23 9.68
C ALA A 121 -1.51 5.85 11.08
N THR A 122 -2.00 5.08 12.05
CA THR A 122 -2.15 5.51 13.45
C THR A 122 -0.77 5.74 14.10
N LEU A 123 0.23 4.91 13.80
CA LEU A 123 1.62 5.15 14.22
C LEU A 123 2.17 6.45 13.61
N GLY A 124 1.84 6.73 12.35
CA GLY A 124 2.15 8.01 11.70
C GLY A 124 1.53 9.21 12.42
N VAL A 125 0.24 9.13 12.77
CA VAL A 125 -0.44 10.16 13.57
C VAL A 125 0.25 10.36 14.92
N ILE A 126 0.60 9.28 15.63
CA ILE A 126 1.34 9.35 16.89
C ILE A 126 2.70 10.04 16.69
N SER A 127 3.42 9.72 15.62
CA SER A 127 4.68 10.37 15.30
C SER A 127 4.50 11.87 15.07
N ALA A 128 3.49 12.29 14.28
CA ALA A 128 3.19 13.70 14.05
C ALA A 128 2.89 14.48 15.33
N LEU A 129 2.19 13.87 16.29
CA LEU A 129 1.87 14.48 17.58
C LEU A 129 3.14 14.82 18.40
N ASN A 130 4.25 14.11 18.19
CA ASN A 130 5.54 14.47 18.81
C ASN A 130 6.09 15.80 18.27
N TYR A 131 5.61 16.26 17.11
CA TYR A 131 5.99 17.53 16.50
C TYR A 131 4.99 18.67 16.78
N SER A 132 3.88 18.44 17.49
CA SER A 132 2.83 19.45 17.72
C SER A 132 3.37 20.77 18.30
N LYS A 133 4.32 20.71 19.25
CA LYS A 133 4.96 21.93 19.78
C LYS A 133 5.68 22.71 18.68
N ARG A 134 6.46 22.02 17.85
CA ARG A 134 7.24 22.63 16.76
C ARG A 134 6.34 23.20 15.67
N ILE A 135 5.24 22.51 15.36
CA ILE A 135 4.19 22.97 14.44
C ILE A 135 3.60 24.28 14.95
N ASN A 136 3.22 24.33 16.22
CA ASN A 136 2.65 25.52 16.87
C ASN A 136 3.64 26.69 16.91
N ASP A 137 4.90 26.44 17.30
CA ASP A 137 5.94 27.47 17.36
C ASP A 137 6.22 28.10 15.98
N LEU A 138 5.98 27.35 14.90
CA LEU A 138 6.13 27.79 13.52
C LEU A 138 4.83 28.33 12.89
N ASN A 139 3.71 28.37 13.63
CA ASN A 139 2.37 28.72 13.15
C ASN A 139 1.92 27.90 11.92
N LEU A 140 2.20 26.60 11.93
CA LEU A 140 1.80 25.66 10.87
C LEU A 140 0.48 24.96 11.24
N GLU A 141 -0.22 24.42 10.24
CA GLU A 141 -1.49 23.73 10.44
C GLU A 141 -1.28 22.27 10.88
N GLU A 142 -1.67 21.94 12.11
CA GLU A 142 -1.50 20.59 12.69
C GLU A 142 -2.15 19.49 11.85
N GLY A 143 -3.38 19.72 11.36
CA GLY A 143 -4.10 18.77 10.50
C GLY A 143 -3.34 18.40 9.22
N TYR A 144 -2.55 19.32 8.67
CA TYR A 144 -1.69 19.04 7.53
C TYR A 144 -0.56 18.07 7.89
N PHE A 145 0.04 18.16 9.07
CA PHE A 145 1.13 17.26 9.45
C PHE A 145 0.60 15.90 9.87
N LEU A 146 -0.51 15.85 10.61
CA LEU A 146 -1.16 14.60 11.02
C LEU A 146 -1.49 13.71 9.82
N LYS A 147 -2.15 14.27 8.80
CA LYS A 147 -2.50 13.49 7.59
C LYS A 147 -1.26 13.00 6.84
N ASN A 148 -0.24 13.85 6.68
CA ASN A 148 0.89 13.51 5.83
C ASN A 148 1.84 12.52 6.50
N PHE A 149 2.01 12.57 7.83
CA PHE A 149 2.72 11.52 8.55
C PHE A 149 1.97 10.17 8.50
N ALA A 150 0.63 10.18 8.57
CA ALA A 150 -0.14 8.96 8.34
C ALA A 150 0.18 8.37 6.95
N ILE A 151 0.18 9.21 5.90
CA ILE A 151 0.54 8.80 4.53
C ILE A 151 1.97 8.23 4.45
N LYS A 152 2.96 8.85 5.12
CA LYS A 152 4.34 8.33 5.17
C LYS A 152 4.38 6.89 5.66
N TYR A 153 3.78 6.62 6.81
CA TYR A 153 3.85 5.31 7.45
C TYR A 153 3.14 4.24 6.62
N ILE A 154 1.98 4.58 6.04
CA ILE A 154 1.28 3.68 5.09
C ILE A 154 2.21 3.28 3.95
N LEU A 155 2.83 4.26 3.29
CA LEU A 155 3.65 4.01 2.10
C LEU A 155 4.98 3.31 2.45
N GLU A 156 5.59 3.61 3.59
CA GLU A 156 6.79 2.92 4.08
C GLU A 156 6.49 1.45 4.42
N TYR A 157 5.33 1.17 5.04
CA TYR A 157 4.85 -0.19 5.27
C TYR A 157 4.64 -0.95 3.96
N GLN A 158 3.90 -0.35 3.02
CA GLN A 158 3.63 -0.97 1.72
C GLN A 158 4.93 -1.24 0.95
N LYS A 159 5.86 -0.28 0.91
CA LYS A 159 7.19 -0.43 0.29
C LYS A 159 7.96 -1.59 0.89
N LYS A 160 7.97 -1.70 2.22
CA LYS A 160 8.68 -2.76 2.93
C LYS A 160 8.13 -4.14 2.55
N LEU A 161 6.81 -4.29 2.55
CA LEU A 161 6.15 -5.54 2.19
C LEU A 161 6.42 -5.92 0.72
N LEU A 162 6.31 -4.96 -0.21
CA LEU A 162 6.64 -5.18 -1.63
C LEU A 162 8.09 -5.60 -1.83
N ARG A 163 9.03 -4.99 -1.11
CA ARG A 163 10.44 -5.36 -1.17
C ARG A 163 10.64 -6.81 -0.76
N ASP A 164 9.97 -7.24 0.30
CA ASP A 164 10.12 -8.59 0.84
C ASP A 164 9.48 -9.63 -0.11
N VAL A 165 8.30 -9.34 -0.69
CA VAL A 165 7.66 -10.18 -1.74
C VAL A 165 8.52 -10.26 -3.00
N LYS A 166 8.97 -9.11 -3.51
CA LYS A 166 9.86 -9.03 -4.68
C LYS A 166 11.15 -9.83 -4.47
N ALA A 167 11.76 -9.74 -3.29
CA ALA A 167 12.96 -10.51 -2.97
C ALA A 167 12.70 -12.02 -2.98
N SER A 168 11.55 -12.46 -2.46
CA SER A 168 11.13 -13.86 -2.49
C SER A 168 10.99 -14.37 -3.93
N GLU A 169 10.30 -13.64 -4.80
CA GLU A 169 10.10 -14.07 -6.19
C GLU A 169 11.37 -14.04 -7.03
N LEU A 170 12.21 -13.02 -6.86
CA LEU A 170 13.52 -12.96 -7.52
C LEU A 170 14.44 -14.09 -7.05
N SER A 171 14.34 -14.50 -5.78
CA SER A 171 15.08 -15.67 -5.27
C SER A 171 14.66 -16.95 -5.97
N PHE A 172 13.37 -17.09 -6.28
CA PHE A 172 12.87 -18.23 -7.06
C PHE A 172 13.35 -18.18 -8.52
N VAL A 173 13.35 -17.02 -9.18
CA VAL A 173 13.92 -16.88 -10.54
C VAL A 173 15.41 -17.22 -10.54
N LEU A 174 16.15 -16.80 -9.51
CA LEU A 174 17.56 -17.14 -9.35
C LEU A 174 17.75 -18.66 -9.16
N TYR A 175 16.90 -19.32 -8.36
CA TYR A 175 16.91 -20.77 -8.20
C TYR A 175 16.72 -21.50 -9.55
N LEU A 176 15.70 -21.12 -10.33
CA LEU A 176 15.48 -21.70 -11.67
C LEU A 176 16.68 -21.52 -12.59
N LYS A 177 17.30 -20.33 -12.55
CA LYS A 177 18.50 -20.04 -13.33
C LYS A 177 19.66 -20.95 -12.89
N ILE A 178 19.85 -21.18 -11.59
CA ILE A 178 20.88 -22.09 -11.07
C ILE A 178 20.66 -23.53 -11.56
N GLN A 179 19.42 -24.04 -11.51
CA GLN A 179 19.12 -25.40 -12.00
C GLN A 179 19.43 -25.54 -13.49
N MET A 180 19.01 -24.57 -14.31
CA MET A 180 19.32 -24.56 -15.74
C MET A 180 20.84 -24.56 -16.02
N GLU A 181 21.64 -23.84 -15.22
CA GLU A 181 23.10 -23.84 -15.38
C GLU A 181 23.75 -25.16 -14.96
N LYS A 182 23.21 -25.85 -13.95
CA LYS A 182 23.64 -27.19 -13.56
C LYS A 182 23.31 -28.22 -14.63
N ASP A 183 22.13 -28.14 -15.25
CA ASP A 183 21.72 -29.02 -16.35
C ASP A 183 22.61 -28.85 -17.59
N GLN A 184 23.16 -27.66 -17.79
CA GLN A 184 24.19 -27.36 -18.79
C GLN A 184 25.59 -27.88 -18.41
N GLY A 185 25.74 -28.50 -17.24
CA GLY A 185 26.98 -29.09 -16.75
C GLY A 185 27.96 -28.11 -16.11
N ARG A 186 27.53 -26.87 -15.76
CA ARG A 186 28.41 -25.92 -15.06
C ARG A 186 28.64 -26.36 -13.63
N SER A 187 29.86 -26.16 -13.14
CA SER A 187 30.18 -26.45 -11.75
C SER A 187 29.57 -25.42 -10.79
N VAL A 188 29.31 -25.84 -9.55
CA VAL A 188 28.81 -24.97 -8.48
C VAL A 188 29.69 -23.73 -8.30
N ASP A 189 31.02 -23.89 -8.39
CA ASP A 189 31.99 -22.80 -8.28
C ASP A 189 31.85 -21.76 -9.41
N GLU A 190 31.63 -22.21 -10.64
CA GLU A 190 31.43 -21.34 -11.80
C GLU A 190 30.12 -20.56 -11.69
N ILE A 191 29.04 -21.24 -11.29
CA ILE A 191 27.72 -20.64 -11.10
C ILE A 191 27.77 -19.56 -10.02
N CYS A 192 28.32 -19.88 -8.84
CA CYS A 192 28.45 -18.92 -7.73
C CYS A 192 29.20 -17.66 -8.17
N LYS A 193 30.33 -17.84 -8.87
CA LYS A 193 31.14 -16.72 -9.38
C LYS A 193 30.40 -15.88 -10.42
N GLN A 194 29.65 -16.51 -11.32
CA GLN A 194 28.89 -15.82 -12.36
C GLN A 194 27.72 -15.02 -11.77
N MET A 195 27.03 -15.58 -10.78
CA MET A 195 25.85 -14.97 -10.16
C MET A 195 26.20 -13.99 -9.03
N GLY A 196 27.46 -13.97 -8.58
CA GLY A 196 27.89 -13.12 -7.47
C GLY A 196 27.33 -13.57 -6.11
N ILE A 197 27.07 -14.86 -5.95
CA ILE A 197 26.56 -15.47 -4.71
C ILE A 197 27.61 -16.41 -4.10
N ASP A 198 27.50 -16.68 -2.81
CA ASP A 198 28.30 -17.71 -2.16
C ASP A 198 27.59 -19.07 -2.15
N LYS A 199 28.35 -20.11 -1.79
CA LYS A 199 27.86 -21.50 -1.74
C LYS A 199 26.82 -21.71 -0.64
N ASP A 200 26.88 -20.93 0.43
CA ASP A 200 25.96 -21.06 1.57
C ASP A 200 24.57 -20.57 1.16
N TYR A 201 24.49 -19.39 0.54
CA TYR A 201 23.27 -18.85 -0.02
C TYR A 201 22.68 -19.74 -1.11
N MET A 202 23.52 -20.31 -1.98
CA MET A 202 23.06 -21.31 -2.96
C MET A 202 22.45 -22.54 -2.27
N GLY A 203 23.07 -23.06 -1.21
CA GLY A 203 22.52 -24.16 -0.42
C GLY A 203 21.17 -23.80 0.23
N GLN A 204 21.04 -22.58 0.76
CA GLN A 204 19.77 -22.08 1.32
C GLN A 204 18.67 -22.00 0.27
N LEU A 205 18.99 -21.56 -0.96
CA LEU A 205 18.02 -21.53 -2.06
C LEU A 205 17.57 -22.95 -2.44
N GLU A 206 18.51 -23.89 -2.51
CA GLU A 206 18.20 -25.30 -2.81
C GLU A 206 17.33 -25.94 -1.74
N GLU A 207 17.61 -25.68 -0.46
CA GLU A 207 16.79 -26.15 0.65
C GLU A 207 15.38 -25.53 0.62
N LEU A 208 15.29 -24.23 0.31
CA LEU A 208 14.02 -23.51 0.28
C LEU A 208 13.07 -24.01 -0.81
N PHE A 209 13.62 -24.42 -1.95
CA PHE A 209 12.85 -24.85 -3.13
C PHE A 209 13.04 -26.35 -3.46
N ASP A 210 13.48 -27.15 -2.49
CA ASP A 210 13.70 -28.58 -2.67
C ASP A 210 12.41 -29.28 -3.14
N GLY A 211 12.55 -30.16 -4.13
CA GLY A 211 11.42 -30.87 -4.74
C GLY A 211 10.58 -30.06 -5.74
N TYR A 212 10.93 -28.79 -6.04
CA TYR A 212 10.36 -28.09 -7.18
C TYR A 212 11.00 -28.57 -8.49
N ASP A 213 10.24 -29.33 -9.29
CA ASP A 213 10.61 -29.73 -10.64
C ASP A 213 9.87 -28.83 -11.63
N PRO A 214 10.55 -27.92 -12.36
CA PRO A 214 9.90 -27.13 -13.38
C PRO A 214 9.36 -28.07 -14.47
N GLU A 215 8.02 -28.19 -14.57
CA GLU A 215 7.35 -29.06 -15.55
C GLU A 215 7.77 -28.78 -17.00
N GLU A 216 8.28 -27.57 -17.27
CA GLU A 216 8.78 -27.13 -18.57
C GLU A 216 10.18 -26.53 -18.48
N ALA A 217 11.01 -26.82 -19.50
CA ALA A 217 12.33 -26.21 -19.64
C ALA A 217 12.18 -24.72 -19.98
N ILE A 218 12.34 -23.85 -18.97
CA ILE A 218 12.30 -22.40 -19.14
C ILE A 218 13.64 -21.91 -19.69
N SER A 219 13.61 -21.10 -20.73
CA SER A 219 14.80 -20.50 -21.33
C SER A 219 15.39 -19.37 -20.48
N SER A 220 16.67 -19.04 -20.73
CA SER A 220 17.31 -17.91 -20.04
C SER A 220 16.68 -16.55 -20.37
N GLU A 221 16.06 -16.41 -21.54
CA GLU A 221 15.41 -15.18 -21.98
C GLU A 221 14.10 -14.98 -21.22
N GLU A 222 13.27 -16.02 -21.14
CA GLU A 222 12.02 -16.04 -20.36
C GLU A 222 12.27 -15.77 -18.86
N LEU A 223 13.34 -16.33 -18.27
CA LEU A 223 13.72 -16.02 -16.88
C LEU A 223 14.08 -14.54 -16.69
N MET A 224 14.75 -13.93 -17.68
CA MET A 224 15.12 -12.51 -17.61
C MET A 224 13.90 -11.60 -17.80
N GLU A 225 12.98 -11.96 -18.70
CA GLU A 225 11.69 -11.29 -18.84
C GLU A 225 10.87 -11.39 -17.55
N LYS A 226 10.82 -12.57 -16.92
CA LYS A 226 10.15 -12.78 -15.63
C LYS A 226 10.76 -11.90 -14.54
N ALA A 227 12.09 -11.85 -14.40
CA ALA A 227 12.78 -10.99 -13.43
C ALA A 227 12.47 -9.50 -13.65
N ASN A 228 12.43 -9.05 -14.91
CA ASN A 228 12.09 -7.68 -15.27
C ASN A 228 10.62 -7.37 -14.94
N SER A 229 9.71 -8.27 -15.26
CA SER A 229 8.28 -8.15 -14.94
C SER A 229 8.06 -8.01 -13.44
N ILE A 230 8.66 -8.91 -12.64
CA ILE A 230 8.63 -8.86 -11.17
C ILE A 230 9.15 -7.51 -10.65
N THR A 231 10.26 -7.03 -11.23
CA THR A 231 10.87 -5.76 -10.81
C THR A 231 9.94 -4.57 -11.04
N GLN A 232 9.14 -4.59 -12.10
CA GLN A 232 8.16 -3.54 -12.40
C GLN A 232 6.85 -3.71 -11.62
N ALA A 233 6.38 -4.95 -11.45
CA ALA A 233 5.12 -5.26 -10.76
C ALA A 233 5.12 -4.74 -9.31
N TYR A 234 6.26 -4.84 -8.61
CA TYR A 234 6.37 -4.47 -7.20
C TYR A 234 6.88 -3.04 -6.94
N ILE A 235 6.63 -2.11 -7.86
CA ILE A 235 6.82 -0.66 -7.64
C ILE A 235 5.52 -0.09 -7.08
N LEU A 236 5.57 0.71 -6.00
CA LEU A 236 4.37 1.25 -5.35
C LEU A 236 3.41 1.92 -6.33
N GLU A 237 3.93 2.76 -7.23
CA GLU A 237 3.14 3.51 -8.23
C GLU A 237 2.36 2.58 -9.18
N ASN A 238 2.89 1.37 -9.42
CA ASN A 238 2.30 0.40 -10.33
C ASN A 238 1.20 -0.45 -9.68
N ILE A 239 1.12 -0.45 -8.34
CA ILE A 239 0.06 -1.18 -7.63
C ILE A 239 -1.25 -0.38 -7.70
N PRO A 240 -2.34 -0.96 -8.26
CA PRO A 240 -3.63 -0.27 -8.36
C PRO A 240 -4.25 0.01 -7.00
N LYS A 241 -5.04 1.08 -6.93
CA LYS A 241 -5.84 1.39 -5.73
C LYS A 241 -7.04 0.46 -5.64
N LYS A 242 -7.44 0.11 -4.41
CA LYS A 242 -8.66 -0.69 -4.19
C LYS A 242 -9.92 0.10 -4.49
N LEU A 243 -9.92 1.38 -4.12
CA LEU A 243 -11.08 2.25 -4.14
C LEU A 243 -10.94 3.31 -5.22
N ASN A 244 -12.03 3.57 -5.95
CA ASN A 244 -12.12 4.76 -6.77
C ASN A 244 -12.61 5.96 -5.93
N TYR A 245 -12.64 7.14 -6.53
CA TYR A 245 -13.08 8.36 -5.85
C TYR A 245 -14.47 8.24 -5.19
N ILE A 246 -15.45 7.64 -5.88
CA ILE A 246 -16.81 7.50 -5.33
C ILE A 246 -16.81 6.54 -4.13
N ASP A 247 -16.06 5.45 -4.22
CA ASP A 247 -15.90 4.49 -3.11
C ASP A 247 -15.26 5.18 -1.88
N GLU A 248 -14.17 5.93 -2.08
CA GLU A 248 -13.49 6.71 -1.04
C GLU A 248 -14.48 7.68 -0.36
N GLN A 249 -15.18 8.50 -1.15
CA GLN A 249 -16.08 9.52 -0.63
C GLN A 249 -17.29 8.93 0.11
N ILE A 250 -17.85 7.81 -0.36
CA ILE A 250 -18.97 7.16 0.33
C ILE A 250 -18.55 6.71 1.72
N LEU A 251 -17.38 6.08 1.86
CA LEU A 251 -16.89 5.64 3.16
C LEU A 251 -16.61 6.84 4.08
N VAL A 252 -15.92 7.87 3.56
CA VAL A 252 -15.59 9.08 4.33
C VAL A 252 -16.85 9.75 4.89
N LEU A 253 -17.86 9.99 4.05
CA LEU A 253 -19.09 10.67 4.47
C LEU A 253 -19.97 9.79 5.37
N TYR A 254 -20.07 8.49 5.08
CA TYR A 254 -20.92 7.58 5.86
C TYR A 254 -20.41 7.36 7.29
N TYR A 255 -19.09 7.26 7.44
CA TYR A 255 -18.41 7.07 8.72
C TYR A 255 -17.99 8.38 9.38
N GLY A 256 -18.24 9.52 8.73
CA GLY A 256 -17.97 10.86 9.25
C GLY A 256 -16.50 11.13 9.56
N LEU A 257 -15.63 10.67 8.65
CA LEU A 257 -14.18 10.79 8.73
C LEU A 257 -13.67 12.19 8.33
N ASP A 258 -14.57 13.07 7.89
CA ASP A 258 -14.36 14.48 7.58
C ASP A 258 -15.10 15.40 8.58
N GLU A 259 -15.09 15.02 9.86
CA GLU A 259 -15.67 15.76 11.00
C GLU A 259 -17.18 15.68 11.19
N LYS A 260 -17.95 15.16 10.23
CA LYS A 260 -19.41 15.05 10.37
C LYS A 260 -19.93 13.72 9.86
N VAL A 261 -20.81 13.05 10.62
CA VAL A 261 -21.60 11.93 10.09
C VAL A 261 -22.75 12.46 9.24
N TYR A 262 -22.83 12.01 7.99
CA TYR A 262 -23.86 12.42 7.05
C TYR A 262 -25.01 11.41 6.98
N LYS A 263 -26.23 11.92 6.82
CA LYS A 263 -27.39 11.07 6.51
C LYS A 263 -27.32 10.60 5.05
N GLU A 264 -27.88 9.43 4.76
CA GLU A 264 -27.86 8.86 3.40
C GLU A 264 -28.41 9.81 2.32
N ASN A 265 -29.43 10.62 2.65
CA ASN A 265 -29.98 11.62 1.74
C ASN A 265 -29.05 12.82 1.49
N GLU A 266 -28.18 13.16 2.45
CA GLU A 266 -27.13 14.16 2.26
C GLU A 266 -26.02 13.60 1.38
N ILE A 267 -25.57 12.37 1.65
CA ILE A 267 -24.55 11.65 0.86
C ILE A 267 -24.99 11.51 -0.60
N ALA A 268 -26.22 11.04 -0.83
CA ALA A 268 -26.77 10.88 -2.16
C ALA A 268 -26.75 12.19 -2.98
N LYS A 269 -27.07 13.32 -2.33
CA LYS A 269 -27.01 14.65 -2.96
C LYS A 269 -25.58 15.10 -3.24
N MET A 270 -24.69 14.94 -2.27
CA MET A 270 -23.27 15.35 -2.39
C MET A 270 -22.55 14.61 -3.51
N LEU A 271 -22.84 13.32 -3.68
CA LEU A 271 -22.23 12.47 -4.69
C LEU A 271 -23.04 12.38 -5.99
N ASN A 272 -24.18 13.06 -6.07
CA ASN A 272 -25.09 13.03 -7.21
C ASN A 272 -25.48 11.60 -7.64
N ILE A 273 -25.86 10.77 -6.66
CA ILE A 273 -26.30 9.39 -6.84
C ILE A 273 -27.72 9.19 -6.30
N SER A 274 -28.37 8.08 -6.70
CA SER A 274 -29.65 7.67 -6.11
C SER A 274 -29.47 7.31 -4.62
N LEU A 275 -30.45 7.68 -3.78
CA LEU A 275 -30.48 7.31 -2.36
C LEU A 275 -30.31 5.79 -2.16
N TYR A 276 -30.97 4.98 -2.99
CA TYR A 276 -30.87 3.52 -2.94
C TYR A 276 -29.44 3.01 -3.17
N ASN A 277 -28.62 3.75 -3.92
CA ASN A 277 -27.26 3.33 -4.26
C ASN A 277 -26.25 3.61 -3.15
N VAL A 278 -26.58 4.43 -2.14
CA VAL A 278 -25.63 4.78 -1.06
C VAL A 278 -25.15 3.53 -0.34
N ASN A 279 -26.08 2.70 0.16
CA ASN A 279 -25.71 1.46 0.86
C ASN A 279 -25.09 0.41 -0.06
N ILE A 280 -25.56 0.30 -1.31
CA ILE A 280 -24.99 -0.66 -2.28
C ILE A 280 -23.53 -0.34 -2.57
N LEU A 281 -23.22 0.92 -2.86
CA LEU A 281 -21.87 1.35 -3.15
C LEU A 281 -20.98 1.31 -1.91
N ARG A 282 -21.53 1.60 -0.72
CA ARG A 282 -20.82 1.40 0.56
C ARG A 282 -20.42 -0.06 0.75
N GLU A 283 -21.35 -0.99 0.58
CA GLU A 283 -21.06 -2.43 0.70
C GLU A 283 -20.05 -2.90 -0.35
N LYS A 284 -20.11 -2.35 -1.57
CA LYS A 284 -19.12 -2.62 -2.61
C LYS A 284 -17.74 -2.07 -2.24
N ALA A 285 -17.65 -0.88 -1.67
CA ALA A 285 -16.41 -0.29 -1.21
C ALA A 285 -15.80 -1.10 -0.05
N LEU A 286 -16.62 -1.58 0.89
CA LEU A 286 -16.18 -2.50 1.96
C LEU A 286 -15.66 -3.83 1.40
N ASN A 287 -16.35 -4.42 0.42
CA ASN A 287 -15.86 -5.62 -0.28
C ASN A 287 -14.50 -5.38 -0.92
N LYS A 288 -14.29 -4.21 -1.55
CA LYS A 288 -13.01 -3.88 -2.17
C LYS A 288 -11.91 -3.75 -1.12
N LEU A 289 -12.19 -3.10 0.03
CA LEU A 289 -11.22 -2.95 1.11
C LEU A 289 -10.75 -4.29 1.68
N SER A 290 -11.63 -5.29 1.75
CA SER A 290 -11.29 -6.61 2.29
C SER A 290 -10.45 -7.48 1.36
N ILE A 291 -10.12 -7.02 0.15
CA ILE A 291 -9.28 -7.80 -0.78
C ILE A 291 -7.81 -7.70 -0.35
N ASP A 292 -7.30 -8.69 0.36
CA ASP A 292 -5.88 -8.86 0.68
C ASP A 292 -5.24 -9.95 -0.19
N LEU A 293 -4.40 -9.55 -1.15
CA LEU A 293 -3.78 -10.46 -2.13
C LEU A 293 -2.38 -10.95 -1.74
N VAL A 294 -1.78 -10.47 -0.64
CA VAL A 294 -0.34 -10.72 -0.42
C VAL A 294 0.01 -12.11 0.08
N LYS A 295 -0.95 -12.90 0.58
CA LYS A 295 -0.60 -14.18 1.25
C LYS A 295 -0.69 -15.44 0.42
N LYS A 296 -1.32 -15.45 -0.76
CA LYS A 296 -1.44 -16.68 -1.57
C LYS A 296 -1.28 -16.47 -3.07
N ASP A 297 -1.83 -15.41 -3.64
CA ASP A 297 -2.10 -15.41 -5.08
C ASP A 297 -1.01 -14.80 -5.97
N PHE A 298 -0.09 -13.99 -5.44
CA PHE A 298 1.09 -13.59 -6.23
C PHE A 298 1.99 -14.79 -6.58
N GLY A 299 2.05 -15.76 -5.67
CA GLY A 299 2.66 -17.06 -5.93
C GLY A 299 1.84 -17.88 -6.92
N THR A 300 0.55 -18.13 -6.65
CA THR A 300 -0.24 -19.13 -7.40
C THR A 300 -0.89 -18.67 -8.70
N GLU A 301 -1.23 -17.38 -8.89
CA GLU A 301 -1.95 -16.94 -10.10
C GLU A 301 -1.04 -16.76 -11.33
N MET A 302 0.25 -16.45 -11.15
CA MET A 302 1.22 -16.54 -12.26
C MET A 302 1.41 -17.98 -12.76
N TYR A 303 1.14 -19.00 -11.95
CA TYR A 303 1.17 -20.40 -12.38
C TYR A 303 -0.16 -20.86 -13.00
N SER A 304 -1.22 -20.06 -12.89
CA SER A 304 -2.58 -20.43 -13.31
C SER A 304 -2.97 -19.81 -14.66
N GLN A 305 -2.35 -18.70 -15.09
CA GLN A 305 -2.71 -18.03 -16.35
C GLN A 305 -2.13 -18.65 -17.64
N ASN A 306 -1.41 -19.78 -17.56
CA ASN A 306 -1.09 -20.59 -18.76
C ASN A 306 -2.13 -21.69 -19.06
N TYR A 307 -3.28 -21.70 -18.37
CA TYR A 307 -4.34 -22.69 -18.60
C TYR A 307 -5.68 -22.05 -19.00
N ILE A 308 -5.71 -21.37 -20.14
CA ILE A 308 -6.95 -21.24 -20.94
C ILE A 308 -6.58 -21.46 -22.42
N ASN A 309 -6.82 -22.68 -22.90
CA ASN A 309 -7.08 -22.96 -24.32
C ASN A 309 -8.56 -22.68 -24.62
#